data_AF-A0AAW2V4K9-F1
#
_entry.id   AF-A0AAW2V4K9-F1
#
_cell.length_a   1.000
_cell.length_b   1.000
_cell.length_c   1.000
_cell.angle_alpha   90.00
_cell.angle_beta   90.00
_cell.angle_gamma   90.00
#
_symmetry.space_group_name_H-M   'P 1'
#
loop_
_entity.id
_entity.type
_entity.pdbx_description
1 polymer ?
#
loop_
_entity_poly.entity_id
_entity_poly.type
_entity_poly.pdbx_seq_one_letter_code
_entity_poly.pdbx_strand_id
1 'polypeptide(L)'
;MISTRFSVHFHQKGITRPSDCPSYHGRLLPKASLHFAYSSWALHWLSQVPTAVADPNSPAWNKGRVHYLGARQEVVDAYSSQHAEDIETFLEARAQELVSGGLMVLVLSGVIPTSAENSNTSYTDIPTEMVLISSCLTDMAKKHLLFAGMWPPLVANKVRHVLIQTPYLGVGYVSTILAPNPIVCKHVPSLVADKGGVSEAKIDSFNFPIYFSFPEELKAIIVRNGSYSIERMEMLENPGKHTLSNANARASFHRAALEGLLIDHFGCEITDELFDRFTHKLQVASPAVLHPDNDKSILIFVLLKRT
;
A
#
# COMPACT_ATOMS: atom_id res chain seq x y z
N MET A 1 -1.84 -15.99 33.55
CA MET A 1 -1.61 -16.18 32.10
C MET A 1 -1.81 -14.83 31.44
N ILE A 2 -0.74 -14.06 31.24
CA ILE A 2 -0.85 -12.75 30.56
C ILE A 2 -0.87 -13.06 29.07
N SER A 3 -2.06 -13.02 28.47
CA SER A 3 -2.24 -13.04 27.02
C SER A 3 -2.04 -11.61 26.52
N THR A 4 -0.83 -11.28 26.08
CA THR A 4 -0.58 -10.04 25.35
C THR A 4 -1.11 -10.25 23.93
N ARG A 5 -2.33 -9.79 23.67
CA ARG A 5 -2.85 -9.64 22.30
C ARG A 5 -2.02 -8.56 21.62
N PHE A 6 -1.15 -8.95 20.70
CA PHE A 6 -0.66 -8.01 19.68
C PHE A 6 -1.77 -7.85 18.64
N SER A 7 -2.81 -7.10 18.99
CA SER A 7 -3.66 -6.48 17.98
C SER A 7 -2.90 -5.27 17.47
N VAL A 8 -2.38 -5.37 16.24
CA VAL A 8 -1.96 -4.19 15.48
C VAL A 8 -3.20 -3.31 15.36
N HIS A 9 -3.25 -2.24 16.15
CA HIS A 9 -4.27 -1.24 16.02
C HIS A 9 -3.91 -0.40 14.79
N PHE A 10 -4.66 -0.59 13.70
CA PHE A 10 -4.76 0.43 12.68
C PHE A 10 -5.44 1.63 13.32
N HIS A 11 -4.66 2.60 13.79
CA HIS A 11 -5.22 3.86 14.25
C HIS A 11 -5.58 4.70 13.03
N GLN A 12 -6.89 4.83 12.84
CA GLN A 12 -7.50 5.73 11.88
C GLN A 12 -7.50 7.16 12.46
N LYS A 13 -7.19 8.12 11.57
CA LYS A 13 -7.20 9.60 11.70
C LYS A 13 -5.95 10.28 12.29
N GLY A 14 -5.17 10.88 11.39
CA GLY A 14 -4.76 12.29 11.49
C GLY A 14 -3.75 12.66 12.57
N ILE A 15 -3.05 11.68 13.14
CA ILE A 15 -1.94 11.92 14.05
C ILE A 15 -0.76 11.17 13.46
N THR A 16 0.23 11.92 12.96
CA THR A 16 1.58 11.41 12.70
C THR A 16 1.95 10.47 13.84
N ARG A 17 2.32 9.22 13.53
CA ARG A 17 2.81 8.23 14.51
C ARG A 17 3.64 8.99 15.54
N PRO A 18 3.30 9.00 16.86
CA PRO A 18 4.22 9.53 17.84
C PRO A 18 5.56 8.87 17.54
N SER A 19 6.62 9.67 17.34
CA SER A 19 7.96 9.19 16.99
C SER A 19 8.47 8.10 17.94
N ASP A 20 7.80 7.95 19.09
CA ASP A 20 8.18 7.15 20.22
C ASP A 20 7.40 5.82 20.32
N CYS A 21 6.46 5.52 19.41
CA CYS A 21 5.80 4.21 19.38
C CYS A 21 6.67 3.18 18.63
N PRO A 22 7.26 2.19 19.33
CA PRO A 22 8.16 1.24 18.71
C PRO A 22 7.42 0.30 17.74
N SER A 23 8.07 -0.02 16.62
CA SER A 23 7.54 -0.91 15.58
C SER A 23 7.65 -2.38 15.97
N TYR A 24 6.69 -3.22 15.59
CA TYR A 24 6.74 -4.66 15.88
C TYR A 24 7.86 -5.39 15.14
N HIS A 25 8.41 -4.82 14.05
CA HIS A 25 9.59 -5.38 13.39
C HIS A 25 10.79 -5.43 14.33
N GLY A 26 10.88 -4.50 15.30
CA GLY A 26 11.93 -4.48 16.31
C GLY A 26 11.52 -5.09 17.65
N ARG A 27 12.42 -4.96 18.64
CA ARG A 27 12.20 -5.41 20.02
C ARG A 27 11.24 -4.48 20.77
N LEU A 28 10.24 -5.07 21.41
CA LEU A 28 9.17 -4.45 22.19
C LEU A 28 9.20 -4.84 23.68
N LEU A 29 9.72 -6.02 24.02
CA LEU A 29 9.60 -6.60 25.36
C LEU A 29 10.96 -6.92 26.00
N PRO A 30 11.03 -7.03 27.34
CA PRO A 30 12.18 -7.59 28.05
C PRO A 30 12.56 -8.97 27.55
N LYS A 31 13.83 -9.35 27.70
CA LYS A 31 14.32 -10.66 27.24
C LYS A 31 13.62 -11.78 28.02
N ALA A 32 13.32 -12.89 27.34
CA ALA A 32 12.71 -14.08 27.94
C ALA A 32 11.47 -13.77 28.82
N SER A 33 10.59 -12.89 28.35
CA SER A 33 9.38 -12.48 29.07
C SER A 33 8.10 -13.04 28.46
N LEU A 34 8.15 -13.47 27.19
CA LEU A 34 7.00 -13.95 26.44
C LEU A 34 6.99 -15.48 26.40
N HIS A 35 5.87 -16.10 26.77
CA HIS A 35 5.69 -17.56 26.68
C HIS A 35 4.99 -17.97 25.39
N PHE A 36 4.12 -17.09 24.89
CA PHE A 36 3.31 -17.30 23.69
C PHE A 36 3.18 -16.00 22.92
N ALA A 37 3.49 -16.02 21.64
CA ALA A 37 3.30 -14.91 20.71
C ALA A 37 2.23 -15.26 19.66
N TYR A 38 1.47 -14.28 19.23
CA TYR A 38 0.48 -14.41 18.17
C TYR A 38 0.53 -13.18 17.27
N SER A 39 0.64 -13.40 15.97
CA SER A 39 0.57 -12.35 14.94
C SER A 39 -0.36 -12.82 13.83
N SER A 40 -1.31 -11.97 13.44
CA SER A 40 -2.29 -12.26 12.41
C SER A 40 -2.52 -11.05 11.53
N TRP A 41 -2.46 -11.24 10.20
CA TRP A 41 -2.66 -10.18 9.20
C TRP A 41 -1.78 -8.93 9.44
N ALA A 42 -0.55 -9.13 9.92
CA ALA A 42 0.39 -8.04 10.19
C ALA A 42 1.67 -8.16 9.37
N LEU A 43 2.25 -9.35 9.25
CA LEU A 43 3.59 -9.54 8.67
C LEU A 43 3.69 -9.34 7.15
N HIS A 44 2.56 -9.07 6.47
CA HIS A 44 2.57 -8.62 5.07
C HIS A 44 2.82 -7.11 4.95
N TRP A 45 2.71 -6.34 6.03
CA TRP A 45 3.10 -4.93 6.06
C TRP A 45 4.61 -4.81 6.21
N LEU A 46 5.21 -4.11 5.26
CA LEU A 46 6.64 -3.79 5.28
C LEU A 46 6.91 -2.67 6.27
N SER A 47 8.13 -2.67 6.82
CA SER A 47 8.61 -1.61 7.70
C SER A 47 8.72 -0.28 6.95
N GLN A 48 8.98 -0.34 5.65
CA GLN A 48 9.07 0.79 4.73
C GLN A 48 8.84 0.35 3.27
N VAL A 49 8.55 1.31 2.41
CA VAL A 49 8.60 1.10 0.95
C VAL A 49 10.06 0.91 0.53
N PRO A 50 10.40 -0.08 -0.32
CA PRO A 50 11.76 -0.23 -0.84
C PRO A 50 12.19 1.05 -1.56
N THR A 51 13.30 1.66 -1.14
CA THR A 51 13.72 2.97 -1.66
C THR A 51 13.96 2.97 -3.17
N ALA A 52 14.45 1.85 -3.70
CA ALA A 52 14.70 1.65 -5.13
C ALA A 52 13.45 1.71 -6.00
N VAL A 53 12.24 1.51 -5.46
CA VAL A 53 11.00 1.58 -6.25
C VAL A 53 10.46 3.00 -6.44
N ALA A 54 10.96 3.94 -5.62
CA ALA A 54 10.60 5.35 -5.68
C ALA A 54 11.68 6.23 -6.36
N ASP A 55 12.85 5.68 -6.69
CA ASP A 55 13.95 6.40 -7.36
C ASP A 55 13.83 6.30 -8.88
N PRO A 56 13.62 7.42 -9.62
CA PRO A 56 13.54 7.42 -11.08
C PRO A 56 14.78 6.91 -11.82
N ASN A 57 15.94 6.87 -11.16
CA ASN A 57 17.19 6.38 -11.75
C ASN A 57 17.41 4.88 -11.50
N SER A 58 16.59 4.26 -10.67
CA SER A 58 16.70 2.85 -10.32
C SER A 58 16.09 1.95 -11.40
N PRO A 59 16.71 0.79 -11.71
CA PRO A 59 16.07 -0.20 -12.57
C PRO A 59 14.76 -0.72 -11.98
N ALA A 60 14.57 -0.63 -10.65
CA ALA A 60 13.36 -1.02 -9.94
C ALA A 60 12.31 0.11 -9.83
N TRP A 61 12.48 1.26 -10.49
CA TRP A 61 11.47 2.34 -10.43
C TRP A 61 10.09 1.85 -10.88
N ASN A 62 9.08 2.03 -10.00
CA ASN A 62 7.73 1.51 -10.21
C ASN A 62 6.81 2.53 -10.90
N LYS A 63 7.25 3.05 -12.05
CA LYS A 63 6.51 4.09 -12.79
C LYS A 63 5.09 3.66 -13.16
N GLY A 64 4.12 4.54 -12.91
CA GLY A 64 2.70 4.38 -13.29
C GLY A 64 1.95 3.34 -12.47
N ARG A 65 2.53 2.87 -11.36
CA ARG A 65 2.01 1.81 -10.51
C ARG A 65 2.24 2.16 -9.05
N VAL A 66 1.45 1.53 -8.19
CA VAL A 66 1.51 1.76 -6.73
C VAL A 66 1.82 0.49 -5.93
N HIS A 67 2.16 -0.60 -6.61
CA HIS A 67 2.46 -1.91 -6.00
C HIS A 67 3.30 -2.77 -6.95
N TYR A 68 3.95 -3.81 -6.43
CA TYR A 68 4.81 -4.70 -7.23
C TYR A 68 4.05 -5.73 -8.08
N LEU A 69 2.78 -5.99 -7.76
CA LEU A 69 1.99 -6.99 -8.48
C LEU A 69 1.73 -6.53 -9.93
N GLY A 70 2.10 -7.38 -10.88
CA GLY A 70 2.09 -7.06 -12.31
C GLY A 70 3.16 -6.04 -12.73
N ALA A 71 4.14 -5.75 -11.88
CA ALA A 71 5.29 -4.91 -12.21
C ALA A 71 6.45 -5.73 -12.81
N ARG A 72 7.56 -5.06 -13.15
CA ARG A 72 8.78 -5.70 -13.66
C ARG A 72 9.49 -6.47 -12.54
N GLN A 73 10.27 -7.47 -12.90
CA GLN A 73 10.94 -8.36 -11.93
C GLN A 73 11.81 -7.58 -10.94
N GLU A 74 12.47 -6.51 -11.36
CA GLU A 74 13.32 -5.68 -10.49
C GLU A 74 12.51 -5.01 -9.36
N VAL A 75 11.25 -4.68 -9.61
CA VAL A 75 10.33 -4.15 -8.59
C VAL A 75 9.95 -5.26 -7.61
N VAL A 76 9.63 -6.44 -8.13
CA VAL A 76 9.28 -7.63 -7.33
C VAL A 76 10.43 -8.02 -6.41
N ASP A 77 11.65 -8.03 -6.93
CA ASP A 77 12.87 -8.38 -6.18
C ASP A 77 13.16 -7.37 -5.07
N ALA A 78 12.97 -6.07 -5.35
CA ALA A 78 13.13 -5.02 -4.33
C ALA A 78 12.15 -5.19 -3.16
N TYR A 79 10.90 -5.53 -3.46
CA TYR A 79 9.87 -5.82 -2.46
C TYR A 79 10.14 -7.11 -1.68
N SER A 80 10.53 -8.19 -2.37
CA SER A 80 10.91 -9.48 -1.75
C SER A 80 12.10 -9.32 -0.81
N SER A 81 13.11 -8.54 -1.22
CA SER A 81 14.28 -8.26 -0.38
C SER A 81 13.92 -7.51 0.90
N GLN A 82 13.12 -6.44 0.80
CA GLN A 82 12.63 -5.70 1.97
C GLN A 82 11.80 -6.59 2.89
N HIS A 83 10.92 -7.44 2.33
CA HIS A 83 10.13 -8.39 3.09
C HIS A 83 11.01 -9.39 3.87
N ALA A 84 12.03 -9.95 3.21
CA ALA A 84 12.94 -10.90 3.85
C ALA A 84 13.68 -10.28 5.05
N GLU A 85 14.19 -9.06 4.88
CA GLU A 85 14.82 -8.29 5.96
C GLU A 85 13.86 -8.01 7.12
N ASP A 86 12.62 -7.63 6.80
CA ASP A 86 11.59 -7.29 7.79
C ASP A 86 11.15 -8.50 8.62
N ILE A 87 11.01 -9.67 7.99
CA ILE A 87 10.68 -10.92 8.67
C ILE A 87 11.86 -11.39 9.52
N GLU A 88 13.09 -11.32 9.00
CA GLU A 88 14.28 -11.70 9.75
C GLU A 88 14.45 -10.84 11.01
N THR A 89 14.33 -9.52 10.86
CA THR A 89 14.38 -8.58 11.99
C THR A 89 13.28 -8.86 13.02
N PHE A 90 12.06 -9.15 12.56
CA PHE A 90 10.95 -9.54 13.43
C PHE A 90 11.27 -10.82 14.21
N LEU A 91 11.75 -11.87 13.52
CA LEU A 91 12.08 -13.15 14.13
C LEU A 91 13.21 -13.00 15.17
N GLU A 92 14.25 -12.23 14.87
CA GLU A 92 15.34 -11.94 15.80
C GLU A 92 14.86 -11.21 17.06
N ALA A 93 13.99 -10.20 16.88
CA ALA A 93 13.39 -9.48 18.00
C ALA A 93 12.57 -10.41 18.89
N ARG A 94 11.71 -11.24 18.29
CA ARG A 94 10.88 -12.21 19.02
C ARG A 94 11.73 -13.31 19.67
N ALA A 95 12.87 -13.66 19.08
CA ALA A 95 13.75 -14.71 19.61
C ALA A 95 14.42 -14.28 20.92
N GLN A 96 14.65 -12.98 21.09
CA GLN A 96 15.15 -12.41 22.35
C GLN A 96 14.06 -12.33 23.42
N GLU A 97 12.81 -12.12 23.02
CA GLU A 97 11.69 -11.89 23.94
C GLU A 97 11.01 -13.17 24.41
N LEU A 98 10.97 -14.20 23.58
CA LEU A 98 10.41 -15.50 23.93
C LEU A 98 11.33 -16.25 24.89
N VAL A 99 10.74 -16.92 25.89
CA VAL A 99 11.43 -17.92 26.71
C VAL A 99 11.82 -19.12 25.85
N SER A 100 12.85 -19.87 26.27
CA SER A 100 13.18 -21.16 25.63
C SER A 100 11.96 -22.10 25.69
N GLY A 101 11.64 -22.73 24.57
CA GLY A 101 10.43 -23.55 24.41
C GLY A 101 9.13 -22.77 24.28
N GLY A 102 9.15 -21.44 24.33
CA GLY A 102 7.99 -20.57 24.06
C GLY A 102 7.47 -20.74 22.63
N LEU A 103 6.18 -20.50 22.44
CA LEU A 103 5.52 -20.72 21.15
C LEU A 103 5.20 -19.40 20.45
N MET A 104 5.17 -19.42 19.12
CA MET A 104 4.72 -18.29 18.32
C MET A 104 3.85 -18.78 17.16
N VAL A 105 2.66 -18.20 17.05
CA VAL A 105 1.75 -18.44 15.92
C VAL A 105 1.77 -17.24 15.00
N LEU A 106 2.03 -17.49 13.72
CA LEU A 106 1.99 -16.51 12.65
C LEU A 106 0.87 -16.88 11.68
N VAL A 107 0.02 -15.90 11.37
CA VAL A 107 -1.02 -16.00 10.33
C VAL A 107 -0.85 -14.80 9.41
N LEU A 108 -0.49 -15.04 8.16
CA LEU A 108 -0.26 -13.98 7.19
C LEU A 108 -0.87 -14.31 5.84
N SER A 109 -1.19 -13.26 5.09
CA SER A 109 -1.67 -13.39 3.73
C SER A 109 -0.51 -13.81 2.83
N GLY A 110 -0.71 -14.89 2.09
CA GLY A 110 0.21 -15.35 1.07
C GLY A 110 -0.50 -15.56 -0.25
N VAL A 111 0.28 -15.96 -1.24
CA VAL A 111 -0.23 -16.32 -2.57
C VAL A 111 0.34 -17.67 -2.98
N ILE A 112 -0.43 -18.44 -3.76
CA ILE A 112 0.11 -19.65 -4.40
C ILE A 112 0.69 -19.26 -5.76
N PRO A 113 1.92 -19.67 -6.08
CA PRO A 113 2.50 -19.43 -7.40
C PRO A 113 1.75 -20.19 -8.50
N THR A 114 1.57 -19.53 -9.65
CA THR A 114 0.90 -20.10 -10.83
C THR A 114 1.88 -21.00 -11.59
N SER A 115 1.94 -22.27 -11.17
CA SER A 115 2.62 -23.41 -11.79
C SER A 115 4.12 -23.61 -11.52
N ALA A 116 4.43 -24.86 -11.17
CA ALA A 116 5.74 -25.49 -11.10
C ALA A 116 6.14 -26.13 -12.45
N GLU A 117 5.62 -25.64 -13.58
CA GLU A 117 5.85 -26.29 -14.90
C GLU A 117 6.80 -25.54 -15.82
N ASN A 118 7.09 -24.26 -15.60
CA ASN A 118 8.17 -23.56 -16.30
C ASN A 118 8.87 -22.62 -15.33
N SER A 119 10.18 -22.74 -15.23
CA SER A 119 11.06 -21.97 -14.36
C SER A 119 10.94 -20.46 -14.61
N ASN A 120 10.00 -19.81 -13.93
CA ASN A 120 10.05 -18.45 -13.41
C ASN A 120 8.72 -18.19 -12.70
N THR A 121 8.73 -18.42 -11.38
CA THR A 121 7.61 -18.22 -10.47
C THR A 121 7.23 -16.74 -10.42
N SER A 122 6.39 -16.30 -11.35
CA SER A 122 6.15 -14.88 -11.57
C SER A 122 4.90 -14.38 -10.84
N TYR A 123 5.08 -13.36 -10.01
CA TYR A 123 3.99 -12.57 -9.44
C TYR A 123 3.17 -11.80 -10.51
N THR A 124 3.57 -11.86 -11.78
CA THR A 124 2.94 -11.14 -12.90
C THR A 124 1.51 -11.58 -13.20
N ASP A 125 1.15 -12.82 -12.85
CA ASP A 125 -0.09 -13.43 -13.33
C ASP A 125 -1.17 -13.53 -12.25
N ILE A 126 -0.93 -12.95 -11.06
CA ILE A 126 -1.89 -12.97 -9.95
C ILE A 126 -2.82 -11.74 -10.10
N PRO A 127 -4.09 -11.91 -10.52
CA PRO A 127 -5.02 -10.80 -10.61
C PRO A 127 -5.38 -10.40 -9.18
N THR A 128 -4.86 -9.26 -8.74
CA THR A 128 -5.09 -8.77 -7.39
C THR A 128 -5.82 -7.44 -7.40
N GLU A 129 -6.58 -7.24 -6.35
CA GLU A 129 -7.39 -6.05 -6.14
C GLU A 129 -6.51 -4.79 -6.04
N MET A 130 -5.23 -4.93 -5.64
CA MET A 130 -4.22 -3.86 -5.68
C MET A 130 -4.01 -3.28 -7.09
N VAL A 131 -4.06 -4.12 -8.14
CA VAL A 131 -3.94 -3.67 -9.53
C VAL A 131 -5.15 -2.81 -9.92
N LEU A 132 -6.34 -3.14 -9.43
CA LEU A 132 -7.55 -2.36 -9.69
C LEU A 132 -7.51 -0.99 -9.00
N ILE A 133 -6.97 -0.89 -7.77
CA ILE A 133 -6.72 0.40 -7.09
C ILE A 133 -5.77 1.26 -7.92
N SER A 134 -4.63 0.68 -8.34
CA SER A 134 -3.66 1.37 -9.21
C SER A 134 -4.32 1.89 -10.48
N SER A 135 -5.15 1.06 -11.13
CA SER A 135 -5.87 1.43 -12.34
C SER A 135 -6.89 2.56 -12.09
N CYS A 136 -7.56 2.60 -10.93
CA CYS A 136 -8.46 3.70 -10.58
C CYS A 136 -7.73 5.03 -10.43
N LEU A 137 -6.58 5.04 -9.75
CA LEU A 137 -5.73 6.23 -9.62
C LEU A 137 -5.30 6.76 -11.00
N THR A 138 -4.86 5.87 -11.89
CA THR A 138 -4.48 6.24 -13.27
C THR A 138 -5.64 6.84 -14.07
N ASP A 139 -6.86 6.30 -13.94
CA ASP A 139 -8.03 6.86 -14.61
C ASP A 139 -8.39 8.26 -14.07
N MET A 140 -8.24 8.48 -12.76
CA MET A 140 -8.45 9.79 -12.15
C MET A 140 -7.43 10.81 -12.68
N ALA A 141 -6.14 10.45 -12.75
CA ALA A 141 -5.11 11.31 -13.33
C ALA A 141 -5.40 11.71 -14.78
N LYS A 142 -5.84 10.76 -15.62
CA LYS A 142 -6.20 11.01 -17.02
C LYS A 142 -7.43 11.92 -17.17
N LYS A 143 -8.43 11.77 -16.31
CA LYS A 143 -9.63 12.63 -16.33
C LYS A 143 -9.27 14.11 -16.10
N HIS A 144 -8.32 14.40 -15.21
CA HIS A 144 -7.85 15.77 -14.96
C HIS A 144 -7.14 16.39 -16.19
N LEU A 145 -6.38 15.59 -16.95
CA LEU A 145 -5.72 16.06 -18.18
C LEU A 145 -6.73 16.47 -19.27
N LEU A 146 -7.83 15.74 -19.40
CA LEU A 146 -8.88 16.06 -20.37
C LEU A 146 -9.57 17.40 -20.05
N PHE A 147 -9.83 17.70 -18.77
CA PHE A 147 -10.38 19.00 -18.38
C PHE A 147 -9.41 20.17 -18.61
N ALA A 148 -8.10 19.96 -18.44
CA ALA A 148 -7.09 20.97 -18.73
C ALA A 148 -6.95 21.25 -20.24
N GLY A 149 -7.11 20.22 -21.09
CA GLY A 149 -7.05 20.33 -22.55
C GLY A 149 -8.27 20.99 -23.20
N MET A 150 -9.39 21.16 -22.48
CA MET A 150 -10.60 21.82 -22.98
C MET A 150 -10.56 23.35 -22.87
N TRP A 151 -9.47 23.93 -22.37
CA TRP A 151 -9.33 25.38 -22.26
C TRP A 151 -8.99 26.00 -23.62
N PRO A 152 -9.71 27.06 -24.06
CA PRO A 152 -9.35 27.78 -25.28
C PRO A 152 -7.89 28.26 -25.21
N PRO A 153 -7.11 28.22 -26.31
CA PRO A 153 -5.68 28.56 -26.33
C PRO A 153 -5.34 29.93 -25.70
N LEU A 154 -6.29 30.87 -25.77
CA LEU A 154 -6.19 32.21 -25.20
C LEU A 154 -6.18 32.22 -23.65
N VAL A 155 -6.85 31.27 -22.99
CA VAL A 155 -6.90 31.16 -21.53
C VAL A 155 -5.63 30.46 -21.01
N ALA A 156 -5.18 29.40 -21.69
CA ALA A 156 -3.95 28.69 -21.36
C ALA A 156 -2.70 29.58 -21.47
N ASN A 157 -2.62 30.44 -22.49
CA ASN A 157 -1.53 31.40 -22.65
C ASN A 157 -1.54 32.52 -21.60
N LYS A 158 -2.72 32.93 -21.13
CA LYS A 158 -2.85 34.01 -20.13
C LYS A 158 -2.42 33.54 -18.73
N VAL A 159 -2.67 32.27 -18.39
CA VAL A 159 -2.20 31.68 -17.13
C VAL A 159 -0.68 31.42 -17.16
N ARG A 160 -0.11 31.02 -18.30
CA ARG A 160 1.36 30.93 -18.46
C ARG A 160 2.07 32.29 -18.29
N HIS A 161 1.49 33.37 -18.80
CA HIS A 161 2.09 34.70 -18.65
C HIS A 161 2.08 35.24 -17.21
N VAL A 162 1.13 34.82 -16.37
CA VAL A 162 1.08 35.22 -14.96
C VAL A 162 2.14 34.49 -14.11
N LEU A 163 2.49 33.25 -14.47
CA LEU A 163 3.48 32.44 -13.74
C LEU A 163 4.94 32.69 -14.14
N ILE A 164 5.19 33.32 -15.30
CA ILE A 164 6.56 33.52 -15.84
C ILE A 164 7.14 34.90 -15.47
N GLN A 165 6.33 35.84 -14.94
CA GLN A 165 6.77 37.22 -14.69
C GLN A 165 7.36 37.54 -13.30
N THR A 166 7.74 36.57 -12.47
CA THR A 166 8.51 36.89 -11.26
C THR A 166 9.80 36.11 -11.14
N PRO A 167 10.88 36.62 -11.77
CA PRO A 167 12.20 36.57 -11.20
C PRO A 167 12.65 38.01 -10.88
N TYR A 168 13.06 38.23 -9.62
CA TYR A 168 13.74 39.42 -9.06
C TYR A 168 12.89 40.52 -8.41
N LEU A 169 13.31 40.86 -7.18
CA LEU A 169 12.87 41.93 -6.25
C LEU A 169 11.59 41.54 -5.48
N GLY A 170 11.60 41.34 -4.16
CA GLY A 170 12.09 42.24 -3.11
C GLY A 170 10.88 42.66 -2.28
N VAL A 171 10.98 42.60 -0.96
CA VAL A 171 9.92 42.80 0.04
C VAL A 171 9.08 44.08 -0.20
N GLY A 172 7.74 43.96 -0.24
CA GLY A 172 6.79 45.07 -0.09
C GLY A 172 6.02 45.44 -1.37
N TYR A 173 4.71 45.67 -1.24
CA TYR A 173 3.69 45.98 -2.27
C TYR A 173 2.96 44.80 -2.93
N VAL A 174 2.10 44.13 -2.15
CA VAL A 174 0.93 43.43 -2.68
C VAL A 174 -0.33 44.11 -2.15
N SER A 175 -0.64 45.27 -2.73
CA SER A 175 -1.93 45.92 -2.58
C SER A 175 -2.07 46.92 -3.72
N THR A 176 -3.19 46.89 -4.44
CA THR A 176 -3.64 47.93 -5.39
C THR A 176 -3.38 47.74 -6.90
N ILE A 177 -3.55 46.54 -7.47
CA ILE A 177 -4.05 46.44 -8.87
C ILE A 177 -5.09 45.32 -9.01
N LEU A 178 -6.20 45.44 -8.29
CA LEU A 178 -7.46 44.77 -8.65
C LEU A 178 -8.61 45.65 -8.17
N ALA A 179 -9.08 46.58 -9.02
CA ALA A 179 -10.46 47.01 -8.92
C ALA A 179 -11.32 45.96 -9.65
N PRO A 180 -12.25 45.26 -8.97
CA PRO A 180 -13.04 44.21 -9.60
C PRO A 180 -14.12 44.84 -10.48
N ASN A 181 -14.10 44.52 -11.77
CA ASN A 181 -15.20 44.81 -12.68
C ASN A 181 -16.35 43.82 -12.37
N PRO A 182 -17.54 44.27 -11.91
CA PRO A 182 -18.57 43.40 -11.34
C PRO A 182 -19.27 42.48 -12.35
N ILE A 183 -18.97 42.61 -13.65
CA ILE A 183 -19.55 41.77 -14.70
C ILE A 183 -18.76 40.46 -14.89
N VAL A 184 -17.46 40.44 -14.57
CA VAL A 184 -16.61 39.25 -14.76
C VAL A 184 -16.74 38.26 -13.59
N CYS A 185 -17.09 38.73 -12.39
CA CYS A 185 -17.19 37.88 -11.19
C CYS A 185 -18.45 36.99 -11.12
N LYS A 186 -19.45 37.17 -12.00
CA LYS A 186 -20.69 36.36 -11.96
C LYS A 186 -20.67 35.11 -12.86
N HIS A 187 -19.64 34.92 -13.69
CA HIS A 187 -19.54 33.78 -14.62
C HIS A 187 -18.21 33.02 -14.57
N VAL A 188 -17.42 33.22 -13.53
CA VAL A 188 -16.31 32.31 -13.20
C VAL A 188 -16.85 31.40 -12.10
N PRO A 189 -17.32 30.17 -12.39
CA PRO A 189 -17.42 29.17 -11.34
C PRO A 189 -16.06 29.12 -10.64
N SER A 190 -16.04 28.81 -9.34
CA SER A 190 -14.86 28.71 -8.49
C SER A 190 -13.82 27.67 -8.99
N LEU A 191 -13.22 27.90 -10.16
CA LEU A 191 -12.46 26.95 -10.98
C LEU A 191 -10.99 26.87 -10.58
N VAL A 192 -10.62 27.46 -9.45
CA VAL A 192 -9.27 27.35 -8.89
C VAL A 192 -9.33 27.09 -7.38
N ALA A 193 -10.29 26.27 -6.95
CA ALA A 193 -9.98 25.39 -5.83
C ALA A 193 -9.16 24.25 -6.45
N ASP A 194 -7.86 24.22 -6.17
CA ASP A 194 -7.02 23.05 -6.45
C ASP A 194 -7.60 21.89 -5.64
N LYS A 195 -8.55 21.15 -6.24
CA LYS A 195 -9.21 20.01 -5.62
C LYS A 195 -8.23 18.85 -5.59
N GLY A 196 -7.19 18.91 -4.77
CA GLY A 196 -6.32 17.80 -4.37
C GLY A 196 -6.08 16.75 -5.45
N GLY A 197 -5.78 17.18 -6.69
CA GLY A 197 -5.92 16.31 -7.86
C GLY A 197 -4.93 15.14 -7.86
N VAL A 198 -5.35 14.01 -8.42
CA VAL A 198 -4.43 12.90 -8.73
C VAL A 198 -3.63 13.29 -9.97
N SER A 199 -2.30 13.28 -9.87
CA SER A 199 -1.39 13.51 -10.99
C SER A 199 -0.52 12.28 -11.24
N GLU A 200 0.00 12.13 -12.47
CA GLU A 200 0.92 11.03 -12.79
C GLU A 200 2.16 11.04 -11.89
N ALA A 201 2.71 12.23 -11.61
CA ALA A 201 3.84 12.37 -10.69
C ALA A 201 3.52 11.91 -9.26
N LYS A 202 2.31 12.21 -8.75
CA LYS A 202 1.88 11.70 -7.43
C LYS A 202 1.76 10.18 -7.44
N ILE A 203 1.24 9.60 -8.52
CA ILE A 203 1.16 8.13 -8.68
C ILE A 203 2.56 7.52 -8.71
N ASP A 204 3.47 8.05 -9.51
CA ASP A 204 4.85 7.55 -9.67
C ASP A 204 5.67 7.59 -8.38
N SER A 205 5.32 8.48 -7.45
CA SER A 205 5.97 8.61 -6.13
C SER A 205 5.34 7.75 -5.02
N PHE A 206 4.18 7.13 -5.27
CA PHE A 206 3.44 6.37 -4.26
C PHE A 206 3.58 4.87 -4.45
N ASN A 207 3.83 4.14 -3.37
CA ASN A 207 3.90 2.69 -3.38
C ASN A 207 3.34 2.15 -2.06
N PHE A 208 2.50 1.12 -2.10
CA PHE A 208 1.99 0.46 -0.90
C PHE A 208 3.12 -0.36 -0.24
N PRO A 209 3.32 -0.24 1.09
CA PRO A 209 4.30 -1.04 1.83
C PRO A 209 3.72 -2.40 2.20
N ILE A 210 3.28 -3.17 1.20
CA ILE A 210 2.65 -4.48 1.38
C ILE A 210 3.38 -5.51 0.52
N TYR A 211 3.59 -6.70 1.08
CA TYR A 211 4.12 -7.85 0.38
C TYR A 211 3.35 -9.12 0.74
N PHE A 212 2.91 -9.86 -0.27
CA PHE A 212 2.28 -11.17 -0.10
C PHE A 212 3.29 -12.26 -0.37
N SER A 213 3.66 -13.00 0.68
CA SER A 213 4.72 -14.00 0.64
C SER A 213 4.31 -15.28 -0.07
N PHE A 214 5.29 -15.95 -0.68
CA PHE A 214 5.17 -17.38 -0.99
C PHE A 214 5.47 -18.23 0.27
N PRO A 215 4.76 -19.36 0.48
CA PRO A 215 5.04 -20.26 1.59
C PRO A 215 6.51 -20.71 1.66
N GLU A 216 7.11 -21.03 0.51
CA GLU A 216 8.47 -21.52 0.39
C GLU A 216 9.50 -20.47 0.78
N GLU A 217 9.26 -19.21 0.38
CA GLU A 217 10.09 -18.05 0.73
C GLU A 217 10.06 -17.80 2.24
N LEU A 218 8.86 -17.75 2.84
CA LEU A 218 8.72 -17.56 4.28
C LEU A 218 9.41 -18.69 5.06
N LYS A 219 9.22 -19.94 4.62
CA LYS A 219 9.86 -21.11 5.24
C LYS A 219 11.38 -21.00 5.17
N ALA A 220 11.93 -20.58 4.02
CA ALA A 220 13.36 -20.40 3.86
C ALA A 220 13.93 -19.35 4.83
N ILE A 221 13.24 -18.22 5.00
CA ILE A 221 13.65 -17.18 5.96
C ILE A 221 13.65 -17.71 7.40
N ILE A 222 12.60 -18.42 7.82
CA ILE A 222 12.51 -18.98 9.18
C ILE A 222 13.62 -20.00 9.44
N VAL A 223 13.87 -20.89 8.47
CA VAL A 223 14.94 -21.90 8.59
C VAL A 223 16.31 -21.23 8.65
N ARG A 224 16.57 -20.22 7.82
CA ARG A 224 17.82 -19.45 7.82
C ARG A 224 18.07 -18.76 9.16
N ASN A 225 17.04 -18.16 9.75
CA ASN A 225 17.14 -17.47 11.03
C ASN A 225 17.59 -18.38 12.19
N GLY A 226 17.22 -19.68 12.15
CA GLY A 226 17.73 -20.70 13.07
C GLY A 226 17.27 -20.59 14.54
N SER A 227 16.52 -19.55 14.91
CA SER A 227 16.04 -19.35 16.30
C SER A 227 14.79 -20.14 16.64
N TYR A 228 14.19 -20.84 15.69
CA TYR A 228 12.90 -21.52 15.85
C TYR A 228 12.88 -22.88 15.16
N SER A 229 12.20 -23.85 15.79
CA SER A 229 11.69 -25.02 15.09
C SER A 229 10.30 -24.73 14.54
N ILE A 230 10.03 -25.20 13.33
CA ILE A 230 8.69 -25.17 12.73
C ILE A 230 7.94 -26.41 13.21
N GLU A 231 7.00 -26.24 14.12
CA GLU A 231 6.17 -27.34 14.64
C GLU A 231 5.04 -27.68 13.66
N ARG A 232 4.55 -26.67 12.92
CA ARG A 232 3.49 -26.82 11.92
C ARG A 232 3.52 -25.66 10.94
N MET A 233 3.27 -25.96 9.67
CA MET A 233 3.04 -24.96 8.63
C MET A 233 1.93 -25.46 7.71
N GLU A 234 0.86 -24.69 7.56
CA GLU A 234 -0.33 -25.06 6.81
C GLU A 234 -0.72 -23.90 5.88
N MET A 235 -1.11 -24.24 4.65
CA MET A 235 -1.71 -23.29 3.71
C MET A 235 -3.22 -23.47 3.79
N LEU A 236 -3.89 -22.49 4.37
CA LEU A 236 -5.32 -22.48 4.60
C LEU A 236 -6.02 -21.66 3.52
N GLU A 237 -7.29 -22.00 3.26
CA GLU A 237 -8.14 -21.17 2.42
C GLU A 237 -8.29 -19.78 3.04
N ASN A 238 -8.22 -18.74 2.20
CA ASN A 238 -8.45 -17.38 2.66
C ASN A 238 -9.96 -17.19 2.96
N PRO A 239 -10.36 -16.94 4.22
CA PRO A 239 -11.77 -16.76 4.58
C PRO A 239 -12.40 -15.55 3.86
N GLY A 240 -11.58 -14.59 3.41
CA GLY A 240 -12.00 -13.46 2.58
C GLY A 240 -12.71 -13.88 1.30
N LYS A 241 -12.41 -15.08 0.74
CA LYS A 241 -13.06 -15.60 -0.46
C LYS A 241 -14.57 -15.75 -0.29
N HIS A 242 -15.02 -16.16 0.89
CA HIS A 242 -16.44 -16.41 1.19
C HIS A 242 -17.08 -15.27 1.99
N THR A 243 -16.31 -14.63 2.88
CA THR A 243 -16.82 -13.55 3.74
C THR A 243 -16.93 -12.21 3.03
N LEU A 244 -16.12 -11.98 1.99
CA LEU A 244 -16.16 -10.77 1.16
C LEU A 244 -16.71 -11.11 -0.23
N SER A 245 -17.90 -11.69 -0.29
CA SER A 245 -18.45 -12.28 -1.53
C SER A 245 -18.90 -11.27 -2.59
N ASN A 246 -18.97 -9.97 -2.29
CA ASN A 246 -19.39 -8.94 -3.24
C ASN A 246 -18.44 -7.75 -3.28
N ALA A 247 -18.54 -6.97 -4.35
CA ALA A 247 -17.68 -5.82 -4.62
C ALA A 247 -17.70 -4.77 -3.49
N ASN A 248 -18.88 -4.47 -2.92
CA ASN A 248 -19.00 -3.47 -1.85
C ASN A 248 -18.28 -3.91 -0.57
N ALA A 249 -18.41 -5.18 -0.18
CA ALA A 249 -17.74 -5.73 0.99
C ALA A 249 -16.21 -5.71 0.80
N ARG A 250 -15.72 -6.10 -0.38
CA ARG A 250 -14.29 -6.04 -0.73
C ARG A 250 -13.76 -4.62 -0.78
N ALA A 251 -14.50 -3.69 -1.38
CA ALA A 251 -14.15 -2.28 -1.40
C ALA A 251 -14.07 -1.69 0.01
N SER A 252 -15.04 -1.99 0.86
CA SER A 252 -15.06 -1.54 2.26
C SER A 252 -13.88 -2.09 3.06
N PHE A 253 -13.53 -3.36 2.85
CA PHE A 253 -12.35 -3.98 3.48
C PHE A 253 -11.06 -3.27 3.08
N HIS A 254 -10.84 -3.03 1.79
CA HIS A 254 -9.65 -2.30 1.31
C HIS A 254 -9.65 -0.85 1.75
N ARG A 255 -10.81 -0.19 1.77
CA ARG A 255 -10.95 1.18 2.27
C ARG A 255 -10.51 1.28 3.71
N ALA A 256 -11.00 0.41 4.57
CA ALA A 256 -10.61 0.39 5.97
C ALA A 256 -9.09 0.19 6.16
N ALA A 257 -8.45 -0.63 5.31
CA ALA A 257 -7.01 -0.92 5.40
C ALA A 257 -6.11 0.16 4.78
N LEU A 258 -6.53 0.78 3.67
CA LEU A 258 -5.64 1.58 2.80
C LEU A 258 -5.96 3.08 2.79
N GLU A 259 -7.16 3.48 3.23
CA GLU A 259 -7.60 4.89 3.15
C GLU A 259 -6.65 5.84 3.87
N GLY A 260 -6.10 5.45 5.02
CA GLY A 260 -5.12 6.28 5.74
C GLY A 260 -3.91 6.66 4.87
N LEU A 261 -3.27 5.67 4.24
CA LEU A 261 -2.11 5.89 3.37
C LEU A 261 -2.46 6.70 2.13
N LEU A 262 -3.66 6.50 1.59
CA LEU A 262 -4.13 7.23 0.42
C LEU A 262 -4.43 8.69 0.76
N ILE A 263 -5.04 8.97 1.91
CA ILE A 263 -5.28 10.33 2.40
C ILE A 263 -3.95 11.05 2.62
N ASP A 264 -3.00 10.40 3.28
CA ASP A 264 -1.72 11.00 3.62
C ASP A 264 -0.94 11.45 2.36
N HIS A 265 -1.04 10.70 1.26
CA HIS A 265 -0.30 10.99 0.02
C HIS A 265 -1.09 11.83 -0.99
N PHE A 266 -2.36 11.51 -1.21
CA PHE A 266 -3.17 12.11 -2.28
C PHE A 266 -4.12 13.21 -1.79
N GLY A 267 -4.46 13.23 -0.50
CA GLY A 267 -5.51 14.06 0.07
C GLY A 267 -6.82 13.30 0.26
N CYS A 268 -7.66 13.77 1.20
CA CYS A 268 -8.95 13.13 1.48
C CYS A 268 -10.03 13.43 0.43
N GLU A 269 -9.80 14.40 -0.45
CA GLU A 269 -10.75 14.82 -1.47
C GLU A 269 -10.97 13.73 -2.54
N ILE A 270 -10.01 12.81 -2.71
CA ILE A 270 -10.04 11.79 -3.76
C ILE A 270 -10.67 10.46 -3.29
N THR A 271 -10.84 10.25 -1.99
CA THR A 271 -11.10 8.91 -1.43
C THR A 271 -12.44 8.35 -1.87
N ASP A 272 -13.51 9.16 -1.84
CA ASP A 272 -14.85 8.69 -2.23
C ASP A 272 -14.89 8.31 -3.72
N GLU A 273 -14.41 9.20 -4.60
CA GLU A 273 -14.34 8.90 -6.05
C GLU A 273 -13.45 7.67 -6.34
N LEU A 274 -12.32 7.53 -5.63
CA LEU A 274 -11.43 6.39 -5.79
C LEU A 274 -12.13 5.07 -5.42
N PHE A 275 -12.78 5.01 -4.26
CA PHE A 275 -13.42 3.78 -3.79
C PHE A 275 -14.72 3.45 -4.53
N ASP A 276 -15.44 4.45 -5.08
CA ASP A 276 -16.56 4.22 -6.00
C ASP A 276 -16.09 3.55 -7.30
N ARG A 277 -15.02 4.09 -7.91
CA ARG A 277 -14.40 3.50 -9.12
C ARG A 277 -13.87 2.10 -8.84
N PHE A 278 -13.23 1.91 -7.70
CA PHE A 278 -12.69 0.62 -7.29
C PHE A 278 -13.80 -0.41 -7.11
N THR A 279 -14.89 -0.04 -6.45
CA THR A 279 -16.09 -0.89 -6.31
C THR A 279 -16.65 -1.31 -7.67
N HIS A 280 -16.78 -0.36 -8.59
CA HIS A 280 -17.25 -0.66 -9.95
C HIS A 280 -16.29 -1.63 -10.67
N LYS A 281 -14.98 -1.39 -10.61
CA LYS A 281 -13.98 -2.29 -11.22
C LYS A 281 -13.96 -3.67 -10.60
N LEU A 282 -14.13 -3.77 -9.28
CA LEU A 282 -14.27 -5.06 -8.60
C LEU A 282 -15.46 -5.84 -9.16
N GLN A 283 -16.60 -5.18 -9.36
CA GLN A 283 -17.82 -5.80 -9.85
C GLN A 283 -17.69 -6.35 -11.28
N VAL A 284 -16.97 -5.65 -12.16
CA VAL A 284 -16.90 -6.01 -13.60
C VAL A 284 -15.65 -6.78 -14.00
N ALA A 285 -14.58 -6.76 -13.20
CA ALA A 285 -13.28 -7.27 -13.61
C ALA A 285 -12.54 -8.10 -12.55
N SER A 286 -12.95 -8.14 -11.28
CA SER A 286 -12.22 -8.91 -10.27
C SER A 286 -12.53 -10.41 -10.37
N PRO A 287 -11.52 -11.27 -10.61
CA PRO A 287 -11.73 -12.71 -10.57
C PRO A 287 -12.16 -13.19 -9.19
N ALA A 288 -11.75 -12.53 -8.10
CA ALA A 288 -12.18 -12.88 -6.76
C ALA A 288 -13.67 -12.59 -6.49
N VAL A 289 -14.30 -11.73 -7.31
CA VAL A 289 -15.74 -11.46 -7.30
C VAL A 289 -16.48 -12.34 -8.30
N LEU A 290 -15.97 -12.46 -9.53
CA LEU A 290 -16.63 -13.16 -10.62
C LEU A 290 -16.45 -14.68 -10.58
N HIS A 291 -15.28 -15.13 -10.10
CA HIS A 291 -14.81 -16.51 -10.06
C HIS A 291 -14.01 -16.78 -8.79
N PRO A 292 -14.63 -16.72 -7.59
CA PRO A 292 -13.93 -16.79 -6.31
C PRO A 292 -13.05 -18.04 -6.14
N ASP A 293 -13.42 -19.15 -6.79
CA ASP A 293 -12.64 -20.41 -6.78
C ASP A 293 -11.28 -20.28 -7.50
N ASN A 294 -11.12 -19.26 -8.36
CA ASN A 294 -9.87 -18.97 -9.06
C ASN A 294 -8.92 -18.07 -8.23
N ASP A 295 -9.40 -17.51 -7.11
CA ASP A 295 -8.58 -16.68 -6.22
C ASP A 295 -7.43 -17.52 -5.65
N LYS A 296 -6.18 -17.07 -5.87
CA LYS A 296 -4.96 -17.76 -5.44
C LYS A 296 -4.43 -17.27 -4.09
N SER A 297 -5.13 -16.35 -3.44
CA SER A 297 -4.79 -15.93 -2.08
C SER A 297 -5.00 -17.08 -1.10
N ILE A 298 -4.07 -17.18 -0.16
CA ILE A 298 -4.08 -18.17 0.91
C ILE A 298 -3.75 -17.48 2.24
N LEU A 299 -4.09 -18.16 3.32
CA LEU A 299 -3.54 -17.88 4.63
C LEU A 299 -2.41 -18.85 4.92
N ILE A 300 -1.23 -18.31 5.21
CA ILE A 300 -0.11 -19.11 5.70
C ILE A 300 -0.21 -19.13 7.22
N PHE A 301 -0.49 -20.31 7.78
CA PHE A 301 -0.42 -20.56 9.21
C PHE A 301 0.93 -21.19 9.55
N VAL A 302 1.62 -20.65 10.54
CA VAL A 302 2.87 -21.21 11.06
C VAL A 302 2.85 -21.25 12.58
N LEU A 303 3.11 -22.43 13.16
CA LEU A 303 3.42 -22.60 14.56
C LEU A 303 4.91 -22.83 14.72
N LEU A 304 5.54 -21.93 15.47
CA LEU A 304 6.96 -21.93 15.77
C LEU A 304 7.18 -22.21 17.26
N LYS A 305 8.30 -22.85 17.58
CA LYS A 305 8.78 -23.02 18.95
C LYS A 305 10.21 -22.50 19.06
N ARG A 306 10.47 -21.68 20.08
CA ARG A 306 11.78 -21.08 20.34
C ARG A 306 12.77 -22.16 20.79
N THR A 307 13.88 -22.29 20.06
CA THR A 307 14.98 -23.22 20.36
C THR A 307 15.93 -22.73 21.45
#